data_AF-C9KJ84-F1
#
_entry.id   AF-C9KJ84-F1
#
_cell.length_a   1.000
_cell.length_b   1.000
_cell.length_c   1.000
_cell.angle_alpha   90.00
_cell.angle_beta   90.00
_cell.angle_gamma   90.00
#
_symmetry.space_group_name_H-M   'P 1'
#
loop_
_entity.id
_entity.type
_entity.pdbx_description
1 polymer ?
#
loop_
_entity_poly.entity_id
_entity_poly.type
_entity_poly.pdbx_seq_one_letter_code
_entity_poly.pdbx_strand_id
1 'polypeptide(L)'
;MANIINKSFNAAVSPQGKAMWAKINSRVDEYEGKKKYSVDVVFNKDGEQKMLKIINDALNEAKNSPEYTGKVWRNDTERLSYHNETDKDGNETGNLIFHFQTKAYMRDRETGEEVQKIIPVFSNEEKRKLNKDESIGNGSMVRIKFTPSAYWMNKSSNGINLYLSKIVVDKWVKFGGGDDDFSEFGIGTDDAFLSEDDIPI
;
A
#
# COMPACT_ATOMS: atom_id res chain seq x y z
N MET A 1 25.88 5.38 -9.33
CA MET A 1 24.73 5.06 -8.45
C MET A 1 24.63 6.15 -7.41
N ALA A 2 23.47 6.78 -7.21
CA ALA A 2 23.31 7.76 -6.13
C ALA A 2 23.36 7.03 -4.78
N ASN A 3 24.15 7.54 -3.84
CA ASN A 3 24.22 6.97 -2.49
C ASN A 3 22.95 7.38 -1.72
N ILE A 4 22.07 6.42 -1.42
CA ILE A 4 20.82 6.67 -0.68
C ILE A 4 21.06 6.33 0.79
N ILE A 5 20.93 7.33 1.66
CA ILE A 5 21.02 7.15 3.11
C ILE A 5 19.63 6.74 3.61
N ASN A 6 19.53 5.58 4.25
CA ASN A 6 18.27 5.09 4.81
C ASN A 6 18.45 4.75 6.29
N LYS A 7 17.46 5.13 7.10
CA LYS A 7 17.35 4.75 8.52
C LYS A 7 15.95 4.25 8.79
N SER A 8 15.83 2.99 9.20
CA SER A 8 14.56 2.38 9.57
C SER A 8 14.32 2.51 11.07
N PHE A 9 13.08 2.80 11.45
CA PHE A 9 12.66 2.96 12.85
C PHE A 9 11.95 1.69 13.35
N ASN A 10 11.53 1.70 14.61
CA ASN A 10 10.79 0.57 15.18
C ASN A 10 9.51 0.27 14.40
N ALA A 11 9.23 -1.01 14.19
CA ALA A 11 8.01 -1.44 13.53
C ALA A 11 6.78 -1.06 14.37
N ALA A 12 5.73 -0.58 13.69
CA ALA A 12 4.46 -0.20 14.27
C ALA A 12 3.30 -0.95 13.61
N VAL A 13 2.12 -0.88 14.22
CA VAL A 13 0.87 -1.38 13.65
C VAL A 13 -0.04 -0.19 13.44
N SER A 14 -0.61 -0.06 12.23
CA SER A 14 -1.53 1.02 11.91
C SER A 14 -2.83 0.88 12.71
N PRO A 15 -3.57 1.99 12.92
CA PRO A 15 -5.00 1.92 13.20
C PRO A 15 -5.76 1.11 12.13
N GLN A 16 -7.02 0.81 12.40
CA GLN A 16 -7.90 0.22 11.39
C GLN A 16 -8.26 1.30 10.36
N GLY A 17 -8.08 1.00 9.08
CA GLY A 17 -8.39 1.92 7.98
C GLY A 17 -8.95 1.23 6.76
N LYS A 18 -9.50 2.01 5.83
CA LYS A 18 -10.10 1.53 4.58
C LYS A 18 -9.01 1.37 3.53
N ALA A 19 -8.80 0.13 3.06
CA ALA A 19 -7.82 -0.19 2.02
C ALA A 19 -8.31 0.23 0.63
N MET A 20 -7.38 0.74 -0.17
CA MET A 20 -7.54 1.15 -1.56
C MET A 20 -6.33 0.69 -2.37
N TRP A 21 -6.57 0.28 -3.61
CA TRP A 21 -5.56 -0.10 -4.59
C TRP A 21 -4.54 -1.11 -4.05
N ALA A 22 -4.99 -2.09 -3.26
CA ALA A 22 -4.12 -3.08 -2.66
C ALA A 22 -3.52 -4.03 -3.72
N LYS A 23 -2.21 -3.91 -3.94
CA LYS A 23 -1.40 -4.77 -4.82
C LYS A 23 -0.42 -5.56 -3.95
N ILE A 24 -0.83 -6.74 -3.51
CA ILE A 24 -0.08 -7.61 -2.59
C ILE A 24 0.07 -9.01 -3.20
N ASN A 25 1.22 -9.65 -2.96
CA ASN A 25 1.54 -11.03 -3.34
C ASN A 25 1.41 -11.32 -4.85
N SER A 26 0.27 -11.87 -5.30
CA SER A 26 -0.01 -12.15 -6.71
C SER A 26 -0.12 -10.89 -7.57
N ARG A 27 -0.41 -9.74 -6.94
CA ARG A 27 -0.45 -8.43 -7.58
C ARG A 27 0.74 -7.59 -7.17
N VAL A 28 1.43 -7.01 -8.14
CA VAL A 28 2.58 -6.11 -7.95
C VAL A 28 2.36 -4.81 -8.70
N ASP A 29 2.91 -3.74 -8.16
CA ASP A 29 3.14 -2.50 -8.88
C ASP A 29 4.49 -2.57 -9.58
N GLU A 30 4.56 -2.22 -10.86
CA GLU A 30 5.78 -2.24 -11.64
C GLU A 30 6.05 -0.85 -12.22
N TYR A 31 7.21 -0.29 -11.87
CA TYR A 31 7.67 0.99 -12.40
C TYR A 31 9.17 0.93 -12.65
N GLU A 32 9.61 1.23 -13.88
CA GLU A 32 11.01 1.14 -14.30
C GLU A 32 11.66 -0.23 -13.97
N GLY A 33 10.92 -1.32 -14.19
CA GLY A 33 11.37 -2.68 -13.87
C GLY A 33 11.45 -3.01 -12.37
N LYS A 34 11.11 -2.07 -11.48
CA LYS A 34 11.04 -2.32 -10.03
C LYS A 34 9.64 -2.80 -9.67
N LYS A 35 9.55 -4.04 -9.20
CA LYS A 35 8.31 -4.63 -8.69
C LYS A 35 8.17 -4.36 -7.19
N LYS A 36 7.03 -3.80 -6.79
CA LYS A 36 6.69 -3.46 -5.40
C LYS A 36 5.32 -3.98 -5.04
N TYR A 37 5.11 -4.22 -3.76
CA TYR A 37 3.78 -4.28 -3.18
C TYR A 37 3.40 -2.91 -2.66
N SER A 38 2.12 -2.57 -2.81
CA SER A 38 1.56 -1.32 -2.35
C SER A 38 0.14 -1.49 -1.84
N VAL A 39 -0.25 -0.64 -0.90
CA VAL A 39 -1.63 -0.49 -0.47
C VAL A 39 -1.80 0.92 0.08
N ASP A 40 -2.87 1.57 -0.35
CA ASP A 40 -3.27 2.87 0.15
C ASP A 40 -4.33 2.68 1.22
N VAL A 41 -4.27 3.48 2.28
CA VAL A 41 -5.21 3.38 3.39
C VAL A 41 -5.68 4.76 3.81
N VAL A 42 -7.01 4.91 3.90
CA VAL A 42 -7.65 6.08 4.50
C VAL A 42 -8.09 5.72 5.92
N PHE A 43 -7.67 6.52 6.89
CA PHE A 43 -8.04 6.34 8.30
C PHE A 43 -9.13 7.33 8.70
N ASN A 44 -9.81 7.05 9.83
CA ASN A 44 -10.59 8.07 10.50
C ASN A 44 -9.68 9.17 11.09
N LYS A 45 -10.26 10.28 11.57
CA LYS A 45 -9.48 11.43 12.06
C LYS A 45 -8.51 11.09 13.20
N ASP A 46 -8.90 10.24 14.15
CA ASP A 46 -8.00 9.80 15.22
C ASP A 46 -6.83 8.96 14.67
N GLY A 47 -7.12 8.04 13.74
CA GLY A 47 -6.09 7.23 13.09
C GLY A 47 -5.15 8.04 12.21
N GLU A 48 -5.68 9.05 11.50
CA GLU A 48 -4.92 10.02 10.71
C GLU A 48 -3.91 10.75 11.60
N GLN A 49 -4.34 11.30 12.74
CA GLN A 49 -3.45 11.99 13.68
C GLN A 49 -2.37 11.06 14.26
N LYS A 50 -2.73 9.80 14.57
CA LYS A 50 -1.75 8.79 15.02
C LYS A 50 -0.70 8.50 13.96
N MET A 51 -1.10 8.35 12.69
CA MET A 51 -0.19 8.09 11.59
C MET A 51 0.71 9.29 11.29
N LEU A 52 0.15 10.51 11.28
CA LEU A 52 0.91 11.75 11.15
C LEU A 52 1.96 11.88 12.27
N LYS A 53 1.58 11.57 13.51
CA LYS A 53 2.50 11.57 14.65
C LYS A 53 3.67 10.60 14.42
N ILE A 54 3.41 9.37 14.00
CA ILE A 54 4.46 8.37 13.72
C ILE A 54 5.44 8.88 12.65
N ILE A 55 4.91 9.48 11.57
CA ILE A 55 5.72 9.99 10.46
C ILE A 55 6.55 11.20 10.88
N ASN A 56 5.95 12.14 11.61
CA ASN A 56 6.62 13.34 12.10
C ASN A 56 7.70 13.01 13.14
N ASP A 57 7.42 12.08 14.05
CA ASP A 57 8.40 11.60 15.04
C ASP A 57 9.59 10.95 14.33
N ALA A 58 9.34 10.06 13.36
CA ALA A 58 10.38 9.42 12.56
C ALA A 58 11.22 10.44 11.76
N LEU A 59 10.57 11.44 11.15
CA LEU A 59 11.26 12.50 10.41
C LEU A 59 12.11 13.38 11.32
N ASN A 60 11.58 13.74 12.49
CA ASN A 60 12.32 14.54 13.47
C ASN A 60 13.51 13.76 14.04
N GLU A 61 13.35 12.47 14.34
CA GLU A 61 14.46 11.62 14.76
C GLU A 61 15.51 11.48 13.65
N ALA A 62 15.09 11.32 12.39
CA ALA A 62 16.00 11.27 11.25
C ALA A 62 16.83 12.56 11.13
N LYS A 63 16.17 13.73 11.18
CA LYS A 63 16.80 15.05 11.07
C LYS A 63 17.88 15.29 12.13
N ASN A 64 17.72 14.71 13.32
CA ASN A 64 18.65 14.86 14.43
C ASN A 64 19.69 13.73 14.54
N SER A 65 19.66 12.75 13.63
CA SER A 65 20.55 11.59 13.71
C SER A 65 21.88 11.79 12.95
N PRO A 66 22.99 11.19 13.41
CA PRO A 66 24.32 11.37 12.82
C PRO A 66 24.37 11.10 11.31
N GLU A 67 23.58 10.14 10.83
CA GLU A 67 23.51 9.70 9.44
C GLU A 67 23.04 10.82 8.48
N TYR A 68 22.29 11.79 8.98
CA TYR A 68 21.74 12.89 8.20
C TYR A 68 22.34 14.26 8.56
N THR A 69 23.48 14.28 9.27
CA THR A 69 24.20 15.51 9.59
C THR A 69 24.51 16.32 8.33
N GLY A 70 24.14 17.60 8.33
CA GLY A 70 24.35 18.53 7.20
C GLY A 70 23.46 18.30 5.99
N LYS A 71 22.45 17.41 6.08
CA LYS A 71 21.48 17.18 4.99
C LYS A 71 20.34 18.19 5.06
N VAL A 72 20.02 18.77 3.90
CA VAL A 72 18.86 19.64 3.74
C VAL A 72 17.65 18.79 3.39
N TRP A 73 16.61 18.89 4.22
CA TRP A 73 15.33 18.23 4.02
C TRP A 73 14.37 19.15 3.26
N ARG A 74 13.51 18.53 2.45
CA ARG A 74 12.41 19.22 1.79
C ARG A 74 11.35 19.58 2.84
N ASN A 75 10.63 20.69 2.62
CA ASN A 75 9.68 21.24 3.60
C ASN A 75 8.23 20.80 3.34
N ASP A 76 7.94 20.09 2.25
CA ASP A 76 6.59 19.63 1.93
C ASP A 76 6.36 18.16 2.27
N THR A 77 5.09 17.77 2.13
CA THR A 77 4.55 16.47 2.54
C THR A 77 4.58 15.43 1.44
N GLU A 78 4.86 15.80 0.19
CA GLU A 78 4.77 14.92 -1.00
C GLU A 78 5.60 13.63 -0.89
N ARG A 79 6.65 13.65 -0.04
CA ARG A 79 7.57 12.51 0.15
C ARG A 79 7.45 11.86 1.52
N LEU A 80 6.37 12.12 2.25
CA LEU A 80 6.10 11.56 3.57
C LEU A 80 5.15 10.35 3.53
N SER A 81 4.94 9.76 2.36
CA SER A 81 4.05 8.60 2.15
C SER A 81 2.60 8.87 2.54
N TYR A 82 2.14 10.11 2.43
CA TYR A 82 0.73 10.45 2.46
C TYR A 82 0.43 11.65 1.55
N HIS A 83 -0.83 11.78 1.11
CA HIS A 83 -1.32 12.89 0.30
C HIS A 83 -2.81 13.13 0.56
N ASN A 84 -3.34 14.26 0.11
CA ASN A 84 -4.77 14.59 0.24
C ASN A 84 -5.61 13.63 -0.63
N GLU A 85 -6.70 13.12 -0.06
CA GLU A 85 -7.69 12.35 -0.81
C GLU A 85 -8.49 13.29 -1.71
N THR A 86 -8.49 13.05 -3.01
CA THR A 86 -9.30 13.77 -3.99
C THR A 86 -10.52 12.95 -4.41
N ASP A 87 -11.65 13.61 -4.59
CA ASP A 87 -12.84 13.00 -5.17
C ASP A 87 -12.69 12.81 -6.71
N LYS A 88 -13.76 12.33 -7.35
CA LYS A 88 -13.79 12.10 -8.80
C LYS A 88 -13.64 13.39 -9.63
N ASP A 89 -14.02 14.51 -9.05
CA ASP A 89 -13.97 15.85 -9.65
C ASP A 89 -12.63 16.55 -9.37
N GLY A 90 -11.72 15.90 -8.63
CA GLY A 90 -10.40 16.40 -8.27
C GLY A 90 -10.39 17.31 -7.05
N ASN A 91 -11.49 17.44 -6.32
CA ASN A 91 -11.57 18.26 -5.12
C ASN A 91 -11.06 17.49 -3.90
N GLU A 92 -10.36 18.18 -3.01
CA GLU A 92 -9.92 17.60 -1.75
C GLU A 92 -11.13 17.28 -0.85
N THR A 93 -11.23 16.03 -0.45
CA THR A 93 -12.29 15.55 0.47
C THR A 93 -12.02 15.91 1.93
N GLY A 94 -10.79 16.37 2.23
CA GLY A 94 -10.32 16.67 3.58
C GLY A 94 -9.78 15.46 4.35
N ASN A 95 -9.71 14.27 3.75
CA ASN A 95 -9.01 13.11 4.31
C ASN A 95 -7.59 12.98 3.74
N LEU A 96 -6.77 12.15 4.40
CA LEU A 96 -5.45 11.78 3.91
C LEU A 96 -5.41 10.31 3.50
N ILE A 97 -4.75 10.05 2.36
CA ILE A 97 -4.37 8.72 1.91
C ILE A 97 -2.96 8.44 2.36
N PHE A 98 -2.75 7.35 3.10
CA PHE A 98 -1.43 6.88 3.51
C PHE A 98 -0.98 5.72 2.64
N HIS A 99 0.20 5.87 2.03
CA HIS A 99 0.77 4.93 1.10
C HIS A 99 1.76 3.99 1.79
N PHE A 100 1.43 2.70 1.84
CA PHE A 100 2.32 1.66 2.33
C PHE A 100 2.92 0.91 1.16
N GLN A 101 4.23 0.64 1.19
CA GLN A 101 4.90 -0.08 0.10
C GLN A 101 5.99 -1.03 0.60
N THR A 102 6.40 -2.02 -0.20
CA THR A 102 7.65 -2.77 0.03
C THR A 102 8.11 -3.40 -1.28
N LYS A 103 9.39 -3.77 -1.40
CA LYS A 103 9.86 -4.47 -2.61
C LYS A 103 9.19 -5.84 -2.70
N ALA A 104 8.77 -6.23 -3.90
CA ALA A 104 8.17 -7.53 -4.14
C ALA A 104 9.22 -8.65 -4.22
N TYR A 105 10.46 -8.29 -4.55
CA TYR A 105 11.58 -9.22 -4.66
C TYR A 105 12.73 -8.77 -3.77
N MET A 106 13.41 -9.74 -3.18
CA MET A 106 14.62 -9.53 -2.41
C MET A 106 15.72 -10.45 -2.91
N ARG A 107 16.95 -9.98 -2.85
CA ARG A 107 18.11 -10.83 -3.11
C ARG A 107 18.35 -11.68 -1.88
N ASP A 108 18.32 -13.00 -2.05
CA ASP A 108 18.69 -13.95 -1.03
C ASP A 108 20.16 -13.75 -0.65
N ARG A 109 20.47 -13.81 0.65
CA ARG A 109 21.83 -13.54 1.15
C ARG A 109 22.75 -14.75 1.02
N GLU A 110 22.20 -15.95 1.00
CA GLU A 110 22.94 -17.20 0.95
C GLU A 110 23.16 -17.63 -0.49
N THR A 111 22.10 -17.61 -1.32
CA THR A 111 22.17 -18.04 -2.72
C THR A 111 22.50 -16.90 -3.68
N GLY A 112 22.24 -15.65 -3.28
CA GLY A 112 22.42 -14.49 -4.15
C GLY A 112 21.34 -14.35 -5.23
N GLU A 113 20.35 -15.24 -5.26
CA GLU A 113 19.25 -15.24 -6.22
C GLU A 113 18.16 -14.24 -5.85
N GLU A 114 17.37 -13.83 -6.84
CA GLU A 114 16.21 -12.96 -6.61
C GLU A 114 14.99 -13.81 -6.23
N VAL A 115 14.50 -13.66 -5.00
CA VAL A 115 13.37 -14.42 -4.46
C VAL A 115 12.20 -13.48 -4.20
N GLN A 116 11.00 -13.93 -4.57
CA GLN A 116 9.77 -13.20 -4.29
C GLN A 116 9.48 -13.18 -2.77
N LYS A 117 9.28 -11.99 -2.22
CA LYS A 117 8.86 -11.79 -0.83
C LYS A 117 7.37 -12.07 -0.72
N ILE A 118 6.95 -13.01 0.14
CA ILE A 118 5.52 -13.23 0.41
C ILE A 118 5.10 -12.46 1.65
N ILE A 119 4.11 -11.58 1.51
CA ILE A 119 3.53 -10.81 2.61
C ILE A 119 2.44 -11.65 3.28
N PRO A 120 2.57 -11.97 4.58
CA PRO A 120 1.51 -12.64 5.32
C PRO A 120 0.28 -11.75 5.43
N VAL A 121 -0.85 -12.25 4.95
CA VAL A 121 -2.17 -11.62 5.09
C VAL A 121 -3.06 -12.53 5.91
N PHE A 122 -3.71 -12.00 6.95
CA PHE A 122 -4.60 -12.75 7.83
C PHE A 122 -6.01 -12.18 7.76
N SER A 123 -7.02 -13.03 7.65
CA SER A 123 -8.41 -12.64 7.82
C SER A 123 -8.81 -12.78 9.29
N ASN A 124 -9.24 -11.69 9.91
CA ASN A 124 -9.75 -11.70 11.27
C ASN A 124 -11.14 -12.33 11.35
N GLU A 125 -11.95 -12.22 10.28
CA GLU A 125 -13.28 -12.83 10.19
C GLU A 125 -13.18 -14.36 10.06
N GLU A 126 -12.30 -14.84 9.15
CA GLU A 126 -12.15 -16.28 8.88
C GLU A 126 -11.11 -16.96 9.78
N LYS A 127 -10.43 -16.20 10.66
CA LYS A 127 -9.40 -16.69 11.59
C LYS A 127 -8.30 -17.53 10.91
N ARG A 128 -7.97 -17.24 9.66
CA ARG A 128 -6.95 -17.94 8.88
C ARG A 128 -6.03 -16.99 8.13
N LYS A 129 -4.90 -17.53 7.67
CA LYS A 129 -4.04 -16.86 6.69
C LYS A 129 -4.72 -16.93 5.31
N LEU A 130 -4.73 -15.80 4.60
CA LEU A 130 -5.14 -15.76 3.21
C LEU A 130 -4.02 -16.30 2.31
N ASN A 131 -4.40 -17.02 1.26
CA ASN A 131 -3.52 -17.48 0.21
C ASN A 131 -2.95 -16.30 -0.56
N LYS A 132 -1.80 -16.51 -1.21
CA LYS A 132 -1.08 -15.45 -1.95
C LYS A 132 -1.90 -14.84 -3.10
N ASP A 133 -2.87 -15.59 -3.62
CA ASP A 133 -3.70 -15.21 -4.76
C ASP A 133 -5.00 -14.51 -4.33
N GLU A 134 -5.37 -14.60 -3.05
CA GLU A 134 -6.56 -13.94 -2.49
C GLU A 134 -6.32 -12.43 -2.35
N SER A 135 -7.06 -11.65 -3.14
CA SER A 135 -6.89 -10.20 -3.22
C SER A 135 -7.68 -9.45 -2.13
N ILE A 136 -7.11 -8.34 -1.65
CA ILE A 136 -7.78 -7.41 -0.74
C ILE A 136 -8.55 -6.40 -1.60
N GLY A 137 -9.89 -6.48 -1.61
CA GLY A 137 -10.71 -5.55 -2.38
C GLY A 137 -10.73 -4.14 -1.77
N ASN A 138 -10.99 -3.15 -2.62
CA ASN A 138 -11.20 -1.77 -2.19
C ASN A 138 -12.34 -1.71 -1.16
N GLY A 139 -12.15 -0.93 -0.09
CA GLY A 139 -13.13 -0.84 0.99
C GLY A 139 -12.93 -1.87 2.12
N SER A 140 -12.03 -2.84 1.96
CA SER A 140 -11.67 -3.73 3.06
C SER A 140 -11.11 -2.94 4.24
N MET A 141 -11.50 -3.29 5.47
CA MET A 141 -10.91 -2.68 6.66
C MET A 141 -9.65 -3.45 7.04
N VAL A 142 -8.52 -2.76 7.15
CA VAL A 142 -7.21 -3.38 7.36
C VAL A 142 -6.42 -2.73 8.49
N ARG A 143 -5.54 -3.53 9.09
CA ARG A 143 -4.42 -3.07 9.93
C ARG A 143 -3.12 -3.58 9.32
N ILE A 144 -2.14 -2.70 9.22
CA ILE A 144 -0.87 -3.00 8.56
C ILE A 144 0.23 -2.95 9.61
N LYS A 145 1.05 -4.00 9.67
CA LYS A 145 2.34 -3.93 10.37
C LYS A 145 3.37 -3.36 9.41
N PHE A 146 3.95 -2.22 9.77
CA PHE A 146 4.88 -1.49 8.91
C PHE A 146 6.11 -1.01 9.68
N THR A 147 7.11 -0.58 8.93
CA THR A 147 8.35 -0.01 9.42
C THR A 147 8.55 1.36 8.77
N PRO A 148 8.41 2.46 9.51
CA PRO A 148 8.79 3.77 9.01
C PRO A 148 10.28 3.76 8.67
N SER A 149 10.66 4.37 7.57
CA SER A 149 12.06 4.52 7.20
C SER A 149 12.28 5.87 6.55
N ALA A 150 13.19 6.64 7.14
CA ALA A 150 13.67 7.85 6.52
C ALA A 150 14.60 7.49 5.36
N TYR A 151 14.55 8.30 4.30
CA TYR A 151 15.48 8.22 3.19
C TYR A 151 15.93 9.62 2.78
N TRP A 152 17.19 9.72 2.38
CA TRP A 152 17.75 10.92 1.78
C TRP A 152 18.61 10.52 0.59
N MET A 153 18.18 10.90 -0.62
CA MET A 153 18.91 10.69 -1.86
C MET A 153 19.54 12.00 -2.35
N ASN A 154 18.76 13.08 -2.33
CA ASN A 154 19.21 14.44 -2.63
C ASN A 154 18.22 15.46 -2.03
N LYS A 155 18.47 16.76 -2.22
CA LYS A 155 17.63 17.85 -1.69
C LYS A 155 16.17 17.79 -2.19
N SER A 156 15.93 17.22 -3.37
CA SER A 156 14.60 17.11 -3.99
C SER A 156 13.91 15.76 -3.71
N SER A 157 14.66 14.74 -3.28
CA SER A 157 14.19 13.37 -3.06
C SER A 157 14.66 12.88 -1.69
N ASN A 158 13.89 13.24 -0.67
CA ASN A 158 14.08 12.84 0.73
C ASN A 158 12.71 12.82 1.42
N GLY A 159 12.55 11.99 2.45
CA GLY A 159 11.30 11.88 3.20
C GLY A 159 11.18 10.59 3.98
N ILE A 160 9.95 10.10 4.16
CA ILE A 160 9.62 8.88 4.91
C ILE A 160 8.89 7.90 4.01
N ASN A 161 9.33 6.64 4.02
CA ASN A 161 8.62 5.50 3.45
C ASN A 161 7.99 4.65 4.56
N LEU A 162 6.79 4.12 4.32
CA LEU A 162 6.12 3.18 5.21
C LEU A 162 6.26 1.75 4.67
N TYR A 163 7.25 1.00 5.17
CA TYR A 163 7.53 -0.34 4.67
C TYR A 163 6.61 -1.40 5.26
N LEU A 164 5.68 -1.94 4.47
CA LEU A 164 4.75 -2.97 4.94
C LEU A 164 5.42 -4.35 5.10
N SER A 165 4.96 -5.10 6.10
CA SER A 165 5.50 -6.42 6.44
C SER A 165 4.44 -7.49 6.68
N LYS A 166 3.27 -7.13 7.23
CA LYS A 166 2.12 -8.03 7.45
C LYS A 166 0.83 -7.24 7.37
N ILE A 167 -0.26 -7.87 6.95
CA ILE A 167 -1.59 -7.26 6.88
C ILE A 167 -2.59 -8.14 7.62
N VAL A 168 -3.47 -7.50 8.40
CA VAL A 168 -4.67 -8.12 8.95
C VAL A 168 -5.88 -7.45 8.29
N VAL A 169 -6.76 -8.25 7.70
CA VAL A 169 -8.03 -7.82 7.12
C VAL A 169 -9.11 -8.06 8.18
N ASP A 170 -9.63 -6.97 8.74
CA ASP A 170 -10.66 -6.99 9.78
C ASP A 170 -12.07 -7.13 9.21
N LYS A 171 -12.32 -6.53 8.05
CA LYS A 171 -13.54 -6.72 7.26
C LYS A 171 -13.14 -6.90 5.80
N TRP A 172 -13.41 -8.06 5.24
CA TRP A 172 -12.92 -8.42 3.93
C TRP A 172 -13.96 -8.14 2.85
N VAL A 173 -13.61 -7.25 1.91
CA VAL A 173 -14.32 -7.11 0.64
C VAL A 173 -13.55 -7.92 -0.39
N LYS A 174 -14.16 -8.99 -0.90
CA LYS A 174 -13.53 -9.83 -1.94
C LYS A 174 -13.49 -9.03 -3.25
N PHE A 175 -12.34 -9.05 -3.91
CA PHE A 175 -12.20 -8.47 -5.25
C PHE A 175 -13.04 -9.31 -6.23
N GLY A 176 -14.13 -8.75 -6.77
CA GLY A 176 -15.05 -9.46 -7.68
C GLY A 176 -16.42 -9.84 -7.09
N GLY A 177 -16.87 -9.19 -6.02
CA GLY A 177 -18.22 -9.36 -5.46
C GLY A 177 -18.84 -8.02 -5.03
N GLY A 178 -18.68 -6.99 -5.86
CA GLY A 178 -19.62 -5.88 -5.84
C GLY A 178 -20.84 -6.26 -6.68
N ASP A 179 -22.01 -5.75 -6.31
CA ASP A 179 -23.28 -5.84 -7.06
C ASP A 179 -23.21 -5.18 -8.45
N ASP A 180 -22.13 -5.35 -9.20
CA ASP A 180 -22.10 -5.09 -10.64
C ASP A 180 -22.71 -6.31 -11.36
N ASP A 181 -23.92 -6.69 -10.95
CA ASP A 181 -24.79 -7.44 -11.84
C ASP A 181 -25.14 -6.45 -12.96
N PHE A 182 -24.73 -6.73 -14.19
CA PHE A 182 -25.10 -5.96 -15.37
C PHE A 182 -26.62 -6.02 -15.65
N SER A 183 -27.44 -6.44 -14.68
CA SER A 183 -28.88 -6.21 -14.56
C SER A 183 -29.34 -4.83 -15.04
N GLU A 184 -28.60 -3.74 -14.77
CA GLU A 184 -28.93 -2.40 -15.29
C GLU A 184 -28.78 -2.27 -16.82
N PHE A 185 -27.98 -3.14 -17.43
CA PHE A 185 -27.81 -3.33 -18.87
C PHE A 185 -28.58 -4.56 -19.40
N GLY A 186 -29.37 -5.23 -18.57
CA GLY A 186 -30.13 -6.44 -18.94
C GLY A 186 -29.29 -7.69 -19.19
N ILE A 187 -28.01 -7.70 -18.77
CA ILE A 187 -27.13 -8.86 -18.92
C ILE A 187 -27.07 -9.58 -17.56
N GLY A 188 -27.89 -10.63 -17.43
CA GLY A 188 -27.81 -11.53 -16.28
C GLY A 188 -26.59 -12.44 -16.39
N THR A 189 -26.05 -12.88 -15.25
CA THR A 189 -24.92 -13.81 -15.15
C THR A 189 -25.30 -15.27 -15.44
N ASP A 190 -26.41 -15.51 -16.12
CA ASP A 190 -26.78 -16.85 -16.55
C ASP A 190 -25.86 -17.26 -17.72
N ASP A 191 -25.07 -18.30 -17.47
CA ASP A 191 -24.05 -18.94 -18.33
C ASP A 191 -24.54 -19.34 -19.74
N ALA A 192 -24.89 -18.36 -20.60
CA ALA A 192 -25.39 -18.62 -21.95
C ALA A 192 -24.92 -17.61 -23.01
N PHE A 193 -23.91 -16.78 -22.74
CA PHE A 193 -23.39 -15.87 -23.76
C PHE A 193 -22.27 -16.54 -24.56
N LEU A 194 -22.59 -16.81 -25.83
CA LEU A 194 -21.76 -17.29 -26.96
C LEU A 194 -21.85 -18.80 -27.26
N SER A 195 -22.97 -19.23 -27.87
CA SER A 195 -22.89 -20.29 -28.89
C SER A 195 -22.28 -19.70 -30.17
N GLU A 196 -21.34 -20.41 -30.80
CA GLU A 196 -20.61 -20.00 -32.02
C GLU A 196 -21.52 -19.71 -33.23
N ASP A 197 -22.82 -19.99 -33.15
CA ASP A 197 -23.80 -19.76 -34.22
C ASP A 197 -24.25 -18.29 -34.39
N ASP A 198 -23.93 -17.39 -33.45
CA ASP A 198 -24.37 -15.99 -33.48
C ASP A 198 -23.31 -14.98 -34.00
N ILE A 199 -22.26 -15.46 -34.67
CA ILE A 199 -21.31 -14.59 -35.38
C ILE A 199 -21.77 -14.46 -36.84
N PRO A 200 -22.40 -13.33 -37.26
CA PRO A 200 -22.64 -13.10 -38.68
C PRO A 200 -21.30 -12.92 -39.39
N ILE A 201 -21.10 -13.71 -40.46
CA ILE A 201 -19.94 -13.65 -41.37
C ILE A 201 -19.93 -12.29 -42.11
#